data_AF-A0A2V8G1H7-F1
#
_entry.id   AF-A0A2V8G1H7-F1
#
_cell.length_a   1.000
_cell.length_b   1.000
_cell.length_c   1.000
_cell.angle_alpha   90.00
_cell.angle_beta   90.00
_cell.angle_gamma   90.00
#
_symmetry.space_group_name_H-M   'P 1'
#
loop_
_entity.id
_entity.type
_entity.pdbx_description
1 polymer ?
#
loop_
_entity_poly.entity_id
_entity_poly.type
_entity_poly.pdbx_seq_one_letter_code
_entity_poly.pdbx_strand_id
1 'polypeptide(L)'
;MLLVSANYLASDFIASREMPPIFEAQTREGLRIIWIPISASAYAVTPIKNFQAASDPARPLDTFTAAKRNQLWVEICDAIVEAMELPAAAAETPVEDDGPVEDRVVLLYKRGAQPDEQLLHALETELGRRGVPVWIDRHLRVGMDWARAISDRLERAVAVIPLLSAQSVHSEMLSYEVQVAHQARQRNGGRPKILPVRVQFDDALVSPLDILSPLQHAVWTGGQDTPRVIAELNAALAAESHEIPRYVPPVGGALPLDDEFYIARQADTDLAAAIRRKENIILLKGARQMGKTSLLIRGSKEARTAGARTVYIDYQKLNLTQLVSLDVFYRSLCEWLAEELELEVSVESFWNTRRTANMNFERFLERELLPRVGGHFVLAMDETDRLFDFPFKDEFFGLLRSWYNERQMNPDSAWRRMTILIAYATEPHLFISNLSQSPFNVGLALDLADFTPEQTGRMNQLYGSPLTALSKVTSFHNLVGGQPYLVRRGLFEIRTKNYSIEQFEELAVKDDGPFGDHLRRMLVVLARNPPLCEAMREHLRTRRTVATADFYRLRRAGILVGGSPLEARPRCRLYAEYLQRHLDAVQSAATVAG
;
A
#
# COMPACT_ATOMS: atom_id res chain seq x y z
N MET A 1 -1.70 -8.79 -50.66
CA MET A 1 -1.63 -7.51 -49.93
C MET A 1 -0.20 -6.99 -49.98
N LEU A 2 0.03 -5.70 -50.24
CA LEU A 2 1.37 -5.09 -50.27
C LEU A 2 1.49 -3.99 -49.20
N LEU A 3 2.60 -3.97 -48.45
CA LEU A 3 2.89 -2.92 -47.45
C LEU A 3 3.91 -1.93 -48.04
N VAL A 4 3.44 -0.79 -48.53
CA VAL A 4 4.24 0.11 -49.37
C VAL A 4 4.86 1.21 -48.52
N SER A 5 6.19 1.24 -48.54
CA SER A 5 7.05 2.27 -47.94
C SER A 5 8.11 2.71 -48.95
N ALA A 6 8.85 3.78 -48.67
CA ALA A 6 10.00 4.18 -49.50
C ALA A 6 11.02 3.03 -49.67
N ASN A 7 11.30 2.28 -48.59
CA ASN A 7 12.22 1.15 -48.60
C ASN A 7 11.69 -0.03 -49.41
N TYR A 8 10.37 -0.27 -49.36
CA TYR A 8 9.72 -1.32 -50.15
C TYR A 8 9.88 -1.05 -51.65
N LEU A 9 9.65 0.19 -52.10
CA LEU A 9 9.79 0.58 -53.51
C LEU A 9 11.25 0.67 -53.97
N ALA A 10 12.19 0.97 -53.08
CA ALA A 10 13.61 1.08 -53.39
C ALA A 10 14.34 -0.29 -53.42
N SER A 11 13.65 -1.38 -53.07
CA SER A 11 14.26 -2.71 -53.06
C SER A 11 14.34 -3.29 -54.48
N ASP A 12 15.57 -3.48 -54.97
CA ASP A 12 15.84 -4.12 -56.27
C ASP A 12 15.22 -5.51 -56.36
N PHE A 13 15.19 -6.25 -55.25
CA PHE A 13 14.55 -7.57 -55.19
C PHE A 13 13.04 -7.47 -55.39
N ILE A 14 12.36 -6.54 -54.71
CA ILE A 14 10.92 -6.32 -54.86
C ILE A 14 10.60 -5.89 -56.30
N ALA A 15 11.35 -4.91 -56.82
CA ALA A 15 11.11 -4.34 -58.14
C ALA A 15 11.36 -5.33 -59.29
N SER A 16 12.41 -6.17 -59.19
CA SER A 16 12.81 -7.08 -60.27
C SER A 16 12.28 -8.51 -60.14
N ARG A 17 11.93 -8.97 -58.93
CA ARG A 17 11.54 -10.36 -58.68
C ARG A 17 10.12 -10.54 -58.16
N GLU A 18 9.66 -9.71 -57.23
CA GLU A 18 8.34 -9.93 -56.60
C GLU A 18 7.19 -9.21 -57.31
N MET A 19 7.35 -7.94 -57.71
CA MET A 19 6.25 -7.20 -58.33
C MET A 19 5.84 -7.71 -59.72
N PRO A 20 6.76 -8.06 -60.64
CA PRO A 20 6.38 -8.52 -61.97
C PRO A 20 5.40 -9.71 -61.97
N PRO A 21 5.65 -10.83 -61.25
CA PRO A 21 4.71 -11.96 -61.25
C PRO A 21 3.38 -11.61 -60.57
N ILE A 22 3.37 -10.73 -59.57
CA ILE A 22 2.13 -10.29 -58.90
C ILE A 22 1.24 -9.49 -59.87
N PHE A 23 1.83 -8.60 -60.67
CA PHE A 23 1.08 -7.81 -61.66
C PHE A 23 0.65 -8.66 -62.87
N GLU A 24 1.48 -9.62 -63.28
CA GLU A 24 1.09 -10.61 -64.30
C GLU A 24 -0.09 -11.47 -63.82
N ALA A 25 -0.09 -11.94 -62.57
CA ALA A 25 -1.21 -12.67 -61.98
C ALA A 25 -2.48 -11.80 -61.88
N GLN A 26 -2.36 -10.49 -61.63
CA GLN A 26 -3.51 -9.58 -61.68
C GLN A 26 -4.08 -9.44 -63.08
N THR A 27 -3.23 -9.38 -64.10
CA THR A 27 -3.67 -9.23 -65.49
C THR A 27 -4.22 -10.52 -66.08
N ARG A 28 -3.65 -11.68 -65.70
CA ARG A 28 -3.98 -12.99 -66.28
C ARG A 28 -5.02 -13.79 -65.49
N GLU A 29 -4.98 -13.69 -64.17
CA GLU A 29 -5.75 -14.53 -63.25
C GLU A 29 -6.75 -13.71 -62.41
N GLY A 30 -6.82 -12.40 -62.64
CA GLY A 30 -7.73 -11.51 -61.92
C GLY A 30 -7.36 -11.31 -60.45
N LEU A 31 -6.10 -11.57 -60.06
CA LEU A 31 -5.62 -11.38 -58.70
C LEU A 31 -5.91 -9.95 -58.21
N ARG A 32 -6.76 -9.81 -57.18
CA ARG A 32 -7.07 -8.50 -56.60
C ARG A 32 -5.91 -8.02 -55.73
N ILE A 33 -5.28 -6.92 -56.13
CA ILE A 33 -4.17 -6.31 -55.39
C ILE A 33 -4.70 -5.17 -54.53
N ILE A 34 -4.49 -5.30 -53.22
CA ILE A 34 -4.72 -4.24 -52.22
C ILE A 34 -3.37 -3.90 -51.60
N TRP A 35 -3.08 -2.61 -51.46
CA TRP A 35 -1.84 -2.13 -50.87
C TRP A 35 -2.09 -1.08 -49.79
N ILE A 36 -1.19 -1.03 -48.80
CA ILE A 36 -1.31 -0.17 -47.62
C ILE A 36 -0.13 0.82 -47.62
N PRO A 37 -0.39 2.14 -47.61
CA PRO A 37 0.66 3.16 -47.49
C PRO A 37 1.19 3.22 -46.05
N ILE A 38 2.37 2.65 -45.82
CA ILE A 38 3.01 2.60 -44.49
C ILE A 38 3.77 3.90 -44.21
N SER A 39 4.51 4.40 -45.20
CA SER A 39 5.25 5.66 -45.14
C SER A 39 5.21 6.41 -46.46
N ALA A 40 5.56 7.70 -46.43
CA ALA A 40 5.64 8.52 -47.64
C ALA A 40 6.58 7.86 -48.67
N SER A 41 6.08 7.69 -49.90
CA SER A 41 6.78 6.92 -50.93
C SER A 41 6.46 7.43 -52.33
N ALA A 42 7.34 7.15 -53.30
CA ALA A 42 7.18 7.54 -54.69
C ALA A 42 6.21 6.61 -55.47
N TYR A 43 5.12 6.16 -54.84
CA TYR A 43 4.19 5.18 -55.45
C TYR A 43 3.55 5.70 -56.75
N ALA A 44 3.40 7.02 -56.90
CA ALA A 44 2.77 7.66 -58.06
C ALA A 44 3.55 7.47 -59.38
N VAL A 45 4.83 7.09 -59.31
CA VAL A 45 5.66 6.76 -60.47
C VAL A 45 5.81 5.25 -60.70
N THR A 46 5.16 4.42 -59.90
CA THR A 46 5.18 2.96 -60.04
C THR A 46 3.84 2.44 -60.56
N PRO A 47 3.77 1.20 -61.07
CA PRO A 47 2.50 0.57 -61.44
C PRO A 47 1.51 0.44 -60.29
N ILE A 48 1.97 0.55 -59.03
CA ILE A 48 1.12 0.45 -57.82
C ILE A 48 0.01 1.51 -57.81
N LYS A 49 0.25 2.68 -58.39
CA LYS A 49 -0.73 3.79 -58.46
C LYS A 49 -2.06 3.40 -59.12
N ASN A 50 -2.06 2.35 -59.93
CA ASN A 50 -3.24 1.89 -60.66
C ASN A 50 -4.10 0.92 -59.82
N PHE A 51 -3.64 0.51 -58.63
CA PHE A 51 -4.37 -0.38 -57.74
C PHE A 51 -4.98 0.39 -56.56
N GLN A 52 -6.12 -0.09 -56.07
CA GLN A 52 -6.81 0.49 -54.93
C GLN A 52 -5.94 0.35 -53.66
N ALA A 53 -5.65 1.49 -53.03
CA ALA A 53 -5.03 1.51 -51.71
C ALA A 53 -6.10 1.25 -50.63
N ALA A 54 -5.70 0.60 -49.54
CA ALA A 54 -6.58 0.32 -48.40
C ALA A 54 -6.86 1.57 -47.54
N SER A 55 -6.08 2.63 -47.71
CA SER A 55 -6.24 3.93 -47.05
C SER A 55 -5.66 5.04 -47.92
N ASP A 56 -5.92 6.31 -47.58
CA ASP A 56 -5.46 7.48 -48.34
C ASP A 56 -3.93 7.50 -48.50
N PRO A 57 -3.39 7.31 -49.72
CA PRO A 57 -1.95 7.30 -49.96
C PRO A 57 -1.26 8.65 -49.74
N ALA A 58 -2.01 9.76 -49.71
CA ALA A 58 -1.47 11.07 -49.37
C ALA A 58 -1.19 11.22 -47.87
N ARG A 59 -1.74 10.32 -47.04
CA ARG A 59 -1.58 10.29 -45.58
C ARG A 59 -1.23 8.87 -45.12
N PRO A 60 0.05 8.46 -45.24
CA PRO A 60 0.48 7.12 -44.83
C PRO A 60 0.36 6.89 -43.31
N LEU A 61 0.33 5.63 -42.90
CA LEU A 61 0.06 5.23 -41.51
C LEU A 61 1.02 5.84 -40.47
N ASP A 62 2.27 6.07 -40.84
CA ASP A 62 3.28 6.68 -39.96
C ASP A 62 3.05 8.18 -39.69
N THR A 63 2.21 8.85 -40.49
CA THR A 63 1.85 10.27 -40.28
C THR A 63 0.82 10.47 -39.16
N PHE A 64 0.21 9.39 -38.66
CA PHE A 64 -0.81 9.44 -37.61
C PHE A 64 -0.26 9.15 -36.21
N THR A 65 -0.90 9.74 -35.19
CA THR A 65 -0.66 9.40 -33.78
C THR A 65 -1.01 7.94 -33.49
N ALA A 66 -0.44 7.34 -32.44
CA ALA A 66 -0.64 5.92 -32.11
C ALA A 66 -2.12 5.52 -32.00
N ALA A 67 -2.95 6.34 -31.34
CA ALA A 67 -4.39 6.08 -31.21
C ALA A 67 -5.13 6.11 -32.56
N LYS A 68 -4.83 7.10 -33.41
CA LYS A 68 -5.46 7.26 -34.72
C LYS A 68 -5.00 6.17 -35.71
N ARG A 69 -3.75 5.74 -35.60
CA ARG A 69 -3.17 4.63 -36.36
C ARG A 69 -3.84 3.30 -36.03
N ASN A 70 -4.10 3.03 -34.75
CA ASN A 70 -4.84 1.83 -34.33
C ASN A 70 -6.26 1.81 -34.88
N GLN A 71 -6.93 2.97 -34.95
CA GLN A 71 -8.25 3.09 -35.57
C GLN A 71 -8.19 2.84 -37.08
N LEU A 72 -7.21 3.43 -37.78
CA LEU A 72 -7.02 3.23 -39.22
C LEU A 72 -6.68 1.76 -39.55
N TRP A 73 -5.99 1.05 -38.67
CA TRP A 73 -5.72 -0.39 -38.84
C TRP A 73 -7.01 -1.22 -38.86
N VAL A 74 -8.00 -0.86 -38.04
CA VAL A 74 -9.31 -1.53 -38.04
C VAL A 74 -10.04 -1.26 -39.36
N GLU A 75 -10.08 0.00 -39.80
CA GLU A 75 -10.72 0.40 -41.08
C GLU A 75 -10.08 -0.29 -42.29
N ILE A 76 -8.75 -0.42 -42.30
CA ILE A 76 -8.00 -1.14 -43.34
C ILE A 76 -8.38 -2.64 -43.34
N CYS A 77 -8.50 -3.26 -42.17
CA CYS A 77 -8.92 -4.65 -42.05
C CYS A 77 -10.34 -4.87 -42.57
N ASP A 78 -11.28 -3.98 -42.23
CA ASP A 78 -12.67 -4.06 -42.70
C ASP A 78 -12.75 -3.92 -44.23
N ALA A 79 -12.00 -2.98 -44.82
CA ALA A 79 -11.92 -2.81 -46.27
C ALA A 79 -11.31 -4.03 -46.99
N ILE A 80 -10.35 -4.72 -46.36
CA ILE A 80 -9.78 -5.96 -46.90
C ILE A 80 -10.82 -7.08 -46.87
N VAL A 81 -11.58 -7.21 -45.78
CA VAL A 81 -12.66 -8.21 -45.66
C VAL A 81 -13.74 -7.97 -46.72
N GLU A 82 -14.16 -6.73 -46.92
CA GLU A 82 -15.14 -6.35 -47.96
C GLU A 82 -14.61 -6.65 -49.38
N ALA A 83 -13.34 -6.35 -49.64
CA ALA A 83 -12.72 -6.57 -50.94
C ALA A 83 -12.46 -8.06 -51.27
N MET A 84 -12.51 -8.96 -50.29
CA MET A 84 -12.31 -10.39 -50.50
C MET A 84 -13.57 -11.13 -50.96
N GLU A 85 -14.72 -10.46 -51.13
CA GLU A 85 -16.03 -11.07 -51.47
C GLU A 85 -16.28 -12.39 -50.71
N LEU A 86 -15.82 -12.47 -49.46
CA LEU A 86 -16.13 -13.59 -48.59
C LEU A 86 -17.64 -13.54 -48.36
N PRO A 87 -18.41 -14.59 -48.72
CA PRO A 87 -19.85 -14.56 -48.58
C PRO A 87 -20.18 -14.23 -47.12
N ALA A 88 -21.02 -13.20 -46.93
CA ALA A 88 -21.62 -12.90 -45.64
C ALA A 88 -22.17 -14.22 -45.08
N ALA A 89 -21.54 -14.69 -44.01
CA ALA A 89 -21.73 -16.03 -43.49
C ALA A 89 -23.23 -16.33 -43.39
N ALA A 90 -23.63 -17.42 -44.05
CA ALA A 90 -24.97 -17.96 -43.97
C ALA A 90 -25.40 -18.03 -42.51
N ALA A 91 -26.60 -17.53 -42.24
CA ALA A 91 -27.29 -17.75 -41.00
C ALA A 91 -27.42 -19.27 -40.73
N GLU A 92 -27.41 -19.59 -39.43
CA GLU A 92 -27.90 -20.80 -38.79
C GLU A 92 -26.88 -21.95 -38.54
N THR A 93 -26.41 -22.01 -37.29
CA THR A 93 -27.07 -22.82 -36.25
C THR A 93 -26.67 -22.25 -34.88
N PRO A 94 -27.57 -22.24 -33.87
CA PRO A 94 -27.19 -21.83 -32.53
C PRO A 94 -26.07 -22.75 -32.07
N VAL A 95 -24.97 -22.15 -31.62
CA VAL A 95 -24.06 -22.85 -30.69
C VAL A 95 -24.96 -23.42 -29.60
N GLU A 96 -24.82 -24.72 -29.28
CA GLU A 96 -25.43 -25.30 -28.09
C GLU A 96 -25.09 -24.37 -26.90
N ASP A 97 -26.10 -23.57 -26.55
CA ASP A 97 -26.07 -22.61 -25.47
C ASP A 97 -26.40 -23.40 -24.21
N ASP A 98 -25.37 -23.93 -23.55
CA ASP A 98 -25.51 -24.43 -22.18
C ASP A 98 -25.62 -23.24 -21.19
N GLY A 99 -26.47 -22.25 -21.47
CA GLY A 99 -26.81 -21.20 -20.52
C GLY A 99 -25.76 -20.09 -20.29
N PRO A 100 -26.07 -19.13 -19.40
CA PRO A 100 -25.33 -17.88 -19.25
C PRO A 100 -23.86 -18.10 -18.87
N VAL A 101 -22.95 -17.42 -19.60
CA VAL A 101 -21.48 -17.50 -19.46
C VAL A 101 -20.96 -16.95 -18.13
N GLU A 102 -21.78 -16.15 -17.44
CA GLU A 102 -21.41 -15.31 -16.30
C GLU A 102 -20.99 -16.09 -15.03
N ASP A 103 -21.14 -17.42 -15.01
CA ASP A 103 -20.80 -18.29 -13.87
C ASP A 103 -19.68 -19.32 -14.13
N ARG A 104 -18.99 -19.24 -15.28
CA ARG A 104 -18.07 -20.30 -15.73
C ARG A 104 -16.59 -20.10 -15.38
N VAL A 105 -15.91 -21.21 -15.11
CA VAL A 105 -14.45 -21.30 -15.04
C VAL A 105 -13.90 -21.75 -16.39
N VAL A 106 -12.93 -21.01 -16.94
CA VAL A 106 -12.28 -21.33 -18.22
C VAL A 106 -10.94 -22.01 -17.97
N LEU A 107 -10.73 -23.20 -18.52
CA LEU A 107 -9.43 -23.88 -18.49
C LEU A 107 -8.68 -23.61 -19.80
N LEU A 108 -7.46 -23.07 -19.71
CA LEU A 108 -6.58 -22.86 -20.85
C LEU A 108 -5.45 -23.88 -20.83
N TYR A 109 -5.23 -24.56 -21.95
CA TYR A 109 -4.22 -25.61 -22.05
C TYR A 109 -3.70 -25.73 -23.48
N LYS A 110 -2.55 -26.39 -23.65
CA LYS A 110 -2.05 -26.78 -24.97
C LYS A 110 -2.56 -28.19 -25.32
N ARG A 111 -3.24 -28.31 -26.47
CA ARG A 111 -3.71 -29.60 -26.99
C ARG A 111 -2.54 -30.52 -27.35
N GLY A 112 -2.71 -31.82 -27.11
CA GLY A 112 -1.70 -32.84 -27.36
C GLY A 112 -0.48 -32.76 -26.43
N ALA A 113 -0.49 -31.88 -25.43
CA ALA A 113 0.58 -31.79 -24.45
C ALA A 113 0.29 -32.68 -23.24
N GLN A 114 1.21 -33.59 -22.96
CA GLN A 114 1.22 -34.39 -21.73
C GLN A 114 2.32 -33.87 -20.80
N PRO A 115 2.09 -33.79 -19.48
CA PRO A 115 0.91 -34.31 -18.76
C PRO A 115 -0.26 -33.32 -18.61
N ASP A 116 -0.28 -32.20 -19.34
CA ASP A 116 -1.29 -31.14 -19.22
C ASP A 116 -2.71 -31.66 -19.41
N GLU A 117 -2.94 -32.51 -20.42
CA GLU A 117 -4.25 -33.12 -20.67
C GLU A 117 -4.69 -34.04 -19.52
N GLN A 118 -3.77 -34.76 -18.87
CA GLN A 118 -4.10 -35.59 -17.71
C GLN A 118 -4.67 -34.72 -16.57
N LEU A 119 -4.04 -33.58 -16.30
CA LEU A 119 -4.53 -32.64 -15.30
C LEU A 119 -5.83 -31.96 -15.75
N LEU A 120 -5.95 -31.59 -17.02
CA LEU A 120 -7.16 -30.99 -17.59
C LEU A 120 -8.40 -31.85 -17.34
N HIS A 121 -8.32 -33.16 -17.65
CA HIS A 121 -9.44 -34.09 -17.47
C HIS A 121 -9.81 -34.26 -16.00
N ALA A 122 -8.81 -34.27 -15.11
CA ALA A 122 -9.05 -34.35 -13.68
C ALA A 122 -9.73 -33.09 -13.12
N LEU A 123 -9.29 -31.90 -13.57
CA LEU A 123 -9.89 -30.62 -13.18
C LEU A 123 -11.33 -30.49 -13.68
N GLU A 124 -11.59 -30.83 -14.95
CA GLU A 124 -12.92 -30.79 -15.54
C GLU A 124 -13.90 -31.70 -14.78
N THR A 125 -13.49 -32.95 -14.50
CA THR A 125 -14.33 -33.93 -13.81
C THR A 125 -14.67 -33.47 -12.39
N GLU A 126 -13.68 -33.01 -11.63
CA GLU A 126 -13.87 -32.73 -10.21
C GLU A 126 -14.50 -31.35 -9.95
N LEU A 127 -14.21 -30.34 -10.78
CA LEU A 127 -14.93 -29.06 -10.73
C LEU A 127 -16.39 -29.25 -11.15
N GLY A 128 -16.65 -30.05 -12.19
CA GLY A 128 -18.01 -30.40 -12.63
C GLY A 128 -18.82 -31.12 -11.55
N ARG A 129 -18.22 -32.11 -10.84
CA ARG A 129 -18.87 -32.79 -9.70
C ARG A 129 -19.31 -31.86 -8.58
N ARG A 130 -18.66 -30.71 -8.44
CA ARG A 130 -18.93 -29.71 -7.39
C ARG A 130 -19.89 -28.61 -7.84
N GLY A 131 -20.46 -28.73 -9.04
CA GLY A 131 -21.40 -27.75 -9.59
C GLY A 131 -20.73 -26.47 -10.11
N VAL A 132 -19.42 -26.46 -10.33
CA VAL A 132 -18.71 -25.34 -10.98
C VAL A 132 -18.72 -25.60 -12.48
N PRO A 133 -19.44 -24.80 -13.29
CA PRO A 133 -19.51 -25.04 -14.72
C PRO A 133 -18.17 -24.67 -15.36
N VAL A 134 -17.53 -25.66 -15.99
CA VAL A 134 -16.23 -25.51 -16.65
C VAL A 134 -16.41 -25.39 -18.15
N TRP A 135 -15.68 -24.47 -18.77
CA TRP A 135 -15.57 -24.38 -20.22
C TRP A 135 -14.13 -24.64 -20.68
N ILE A 136 -14.01 -25.41 -21.76
CA ILE A 136 -12.74 -25.78 -22.39
C ILE A 136 -12.90 -25.55 -23.89
N ASP A 137 -11.93 -24.88 -24.51
CA ASP A 137 -11.91 -24.80 -25.97
C ASP A 137 -11.51 -26.16 -26.59
N ARG A 138 -12.51 -26.88 -27.11
CA ARG A 138 -12.33 -28.16 -27.82
C ARG A 138 -12.43 -28.03 -29.34
N HIS A 139 -12.89 -26.89 -29.88
CA HIS A 139 -13.19 -26.74 -31.31
C HIS A 139 -12.25 -25.75 -32.00
N LEU A 140 -11.41 -26.25 -32.91
CA LEU A 140 -10.55 -25.41 -33.76
C LEU A 140 -11.40 -24.86 -34.93
N ARG A 141 -12.09 -23.74 -34.72
CA ARG A 141 -12.61 -22.93 -35.84
C ARG A 141 -11.67 -21.75 -36.04
N VAL A 142 -11.06 -21.67 -37.22
CA VAL A 142 -10.08 -20.61 -37.54
C VAL A 142 -10.83 -19.42 -38.14
N GLY A 143 -10.74 -18.24 -37.51
CA GLY A 143 -11.37 -17.00 -38.01
C GLY A 143 -11.60 -15.92 -36.95
N MET A 144 -11.94 -14.70 -37.37
CA MET A 144 -12.15 -13.54 -36.46
C MET A 144 -13.36 -13.71 -35.52
N ASP A 145 -14.41 -14.40 -35.95
CA ASP A 145 -15.61 -14.63 -35.12
C ASP A 145 -15.32 -15.57 -33.95
N TRP A 146 -14.42 -16.54 -34.13
CA TRP A 146 -13.94 -17.39 -33.05
C TRP A 146 -13.07 -16.60 -32.05
N ALA A 147 -12.18 -15.73 -32.52
CA ALA A 147 -11.35 -14.87 -31.66
C ALA A 147 -12.19 -13.88 -30.83
N ARG A 148 -13.24 -13.31 -31.42
CA ARG A 148 -14.23 -12.49 -30.69
C ARG A 148 -15.00 -13.32 -29.66
N ALA A 149 -15.45 -14.52 -30.03
CA ALA A 149 -16.20 -15.40 -29.13
C ALA A 149 -15.37 -15.89 -27.94
N ILE A 150 -14.07 -16.19 -28.13
CA ILE A 150 -13.16 -16.53 -27.02
C ILE A 150 -12.91 -15.31 -26.14
N SER A 151 -12.68 -14.13 -26.74
CA SER A 151 -12.43 -12.92 -25.95
C SER A 151 -13.63 -12.55 -25.06
N ASP A 152 -14.84 -12.58 -25.60
CA ASP A 152 -16.07 -12.31 -24.84
C ASP A 152 -16.27 -13.32 -23.69
N ARG A 153 -15.92 -14.60 -23.91
CA ARG A 153 -15.96 -15.63 -22.86
C ARG A 153 -14.92 -15.41 -21.77
N LEU A 154 -13.67 -15.09 -22.15
CA LEU A 154 -12.61 -14.79 -21.18
C LEU A 154 -12.93 -13.55 -20.36
N GLU A 155 -13.53 -12.52 -20.97
CA GLU A 155 -13.94 -11.29 -20.29
C GLU A 155 -15.05 -11.52 -19.26
N ARG A 156 -15.98 -12.43 -19.55
CA ARG A 156 -17.15 -12.74 -18.70
C ARG A 156 -16.93 -13.88 -17.71
N ALA A 157 -15.82 -14.61 -17.80
CA ALA A 157 -15.53 -15.73 -16.91
C ALA A 157 -15.40 -15.30 -15.44
N VAL A 158 -15.78 -16.19 -14.52
CA VAL A 158 -15.53 -16.00 -13.07
C VAL A 158 -14.03 -16.17 -12.79
N ALA A 159 -13.42 -17.16 -13.44
CA ALA A 159 -11.98 -17.40 -13.38
C ALA A 159 -11.44 -18.04 -14.66
N VAL A 160 -10.15 -17.84 -14.89
CA VAL A 160 -9.36 -18.41 -15.97
C VAL A 160 -8.18 -19.16 -15.34
N ILE A 161 -8.01 -20.43 -15.68
CA ILE A 161 -6.99 -21.33 -15.13
C ILE A 161 -6.07 -21.77 -16.28
N PRO A 162 -4.93 -21.09 -16.50
CA PRO A 162 -3.94 -21.54 -17.48
C PRO A 162 -3.04 -22.65 -16.93
N LEU A 163 -2.94 -23.75 -17.67
CA LEU A 163 -2.03 -24.87 -17.41
C LEU A 163 -0.68 -24.60 -18.09
N LEU A 164 0.36 -24.41 -17.28
CA LEU A 164 1.69 -23.95 -17.69
C LEU A 164 2.71 -25.08 -17.54
N SER A 165 3.06 -25.74 -18.64
CA SER A 165 4.09 -26.78 -18.75
C SER A 165 5.23 -26.32 -19.65
N ALA A 166 6.34 -27.06 -19.68
CA ALA A 166 7.42 -26.83 -20.63
C ALA A 166 6.95 -26.79 -22.10
N GLN A 167 5.82 -27.43 -22.43
CA GLN A 167 5.25 -27.42 -23.78
C GLN A 167 4.28 -26.25 -24.00
N SER A 168 3.48 -25.92 -22.98
CA SER A 168 2.39 -24.94 -23.11
C SER A 168 2.88 -23.50 -23.04
N VAL A 169 3.98 -23.23 -22.32
CA VAL A 169 4.59 -21.88 -22.23
C VAL A 169 5.12 -21.35 -23.57
N HIS A 170 5.34 -22.24 -24.54
CA HIS A 170 5.72 -21.88 -25.91
C HIS A 170 4.52 -21.84 -26.88
N SER A 171 3.28 -21.97 -26.39
CA SER A 171 2.08 -21.89 -27.23
C SER A 171 1.66 -20.44 -27.44
N GLU A 172 1.70 -19.99 -28.69
CA GLU A 172 1.24 -18.66 -29.10
C GLU A 172 -0.23 -18.44 -28.77
N MET A 173 -1.06 -19.47 -28.97
CA MET A 173 -2.49 -19.44 -28.69
C MET A 173 -2.79 -19.28 -27.20
N LEU A 174 -2.12 -20.08 -26.35
CA LEU A 174 -2.25 -19.96 -24.89
C LEU A 174 -1.79 -18.58 -24.42
N SER A 175 -0.68 -18.10 -25.00
CA SER A 175 -0.13 -16.78 -24.70
C SER A 175 -1.13 -15.66 -25.01
N TYR A 176 -1.78 -15.72 -26.17
CA TYR A 176 -2.82 -14.78 -26.56
C TYR A 176 -4.02 -14.82 -25.61
N GLU A 177 -4.56 -16.00 -25.30
CA GLU A 177 -5.71 -16.15 -24.39
C GLU A 177 -5.40 -15.62 -22.97
N VAL A 178 -4.19 -15.90 -22.48
CA VAL A 178 -3.68 -15.39 -21.21
C VAL A 178 -3.59 -13.86 -21.22
N GLN A 179 -3.08 -13.26 -22.30
CA GLN A 179 -3.02 -11.81 -22.45
C GLN A 179 -4.42 -11.18 -22.48
N VAL A 180 -5.38 -11.79 -23.18
CA VAL A 180 -6.78 -11.34 -23.23
C VAL A 180 -7.42 -11.40 -21.84
N ALA A 181 -7.29 -12.52 -21.13
CA ALA A 181 -7.78 -12.66 -19.76
C ALA A 181 -7.13 -11.64 -18.81
N HIS A 182 -5.84 -11.37 -18.98
CA HIS A 182 -5.11 -10.38 -18.18
C HIS A 182 -5.57 -8.95 -18.45
N GLN A 183 -5.79 -8.58 -19.73
CA GLN A 183 -6.35 -7.28 -20.09
C GLN A 183 -7.76 -7.11 -19.55
N ALA A 184 -8.61 -8.14 -19.65
CA ALA A 184 -9.94 -8.16 -19.06
C ALA A 184 -9.89 -7.92 -17.54
N ARG A 185 -8.99 -8.64 -16.85
CA ARG A 185 -8.72 -8.48 -15.41
C ARG A 185 -8.35 -7.05 -15.03
N GLN A 186 -7.53 -6.39 -15.83
CA GLN A 186 -7.14 -5.00 -15.58
C GLN A 186 -8.31 -4.02 -15.77
N ARG A 187 -9.17 -4.25 -16.78
CA ARG A 187 -10.33 -3.39 -17.09
C ARG A 187 -11.48 -3.58 -16.10
N ASN A 188 -11.73 -4.81 -15.68
CA ASN A 188 -12.91 -5.20 -14.92
C ASN A 188 -12.60 -5.38 -13.42
N GLY A 189 -11.72 -4.54 -12.87
CA GLY A 189 -11.48 -4.46 -11.42
C GLY A 189 -10.97 -5.76 -10.77
N GLY A 190 -10.23 -6.59 -11.52
CA GLY A 190 -9.69 -7.86 -11.02
C GLY A 190 -10.43 -9.11 -11.49
N ARG A 191 -11.41 -9.00 -12.40
CA ARG A 191 -12.14 -10.13 -13.01
C ARG A 191 -11.83 -10.32 -14.51
N PRO A 192 -11.65 -11.54 -15.03
CA PRO A 192 -11.71 -12.82 -14.32
C PRO A 192 -10.53 -12.98 -13.34
N LYS A 193 -10.72 -13.83 -12.31
CA LYS A 193 -9.59 -14.29 -11.51
C LYS A 193 -8.68 -15.14 -12.40
N ILE A 194 -7.39 -14.85 -12.44
CA ILE A 194 -6.43 -15.69 -13.17
C ILE A 194 -5.67 -16.53 -12.14
N LEU A 195 -5.78 -17.85 -12.27
CA LEU A 195 -5.25 -18.85 -11.33
C LEU A 195 -4.32 -19.81 -12.08
N PRO A 196 -3.04 -19.45 -12.32
CA PRO A 196 -2.13 -20.30 -13.07
C PRO A 196 -1.85 -21.62 -12.33
N VAL A 197 -1.70 -22.71 -13.09
CA VAL A 197 -1.24 -24.01 -12.57
C VAL A 197 0.00 -24.42 -13.33
N ARG A 198 1.12 -24.52 -12.62
CA ARG A 198 2.38 -25.01 -13.17
C ARG A 198 2.39 -26.53 -13.19
N VAL A 199 2.56 -27.12 -14.37
CA VAL A 199 2.47 -28.57 -14.62
C VAL A 199 3.88 -29.08 -14.89
N GLN A 200 4.50 -29.72 -13.89
CA GLN A 200 5.89 -30.20 -13.95
C GLN A 200 6.87 -29.14 -14.51
N PHE A 201 6.64 -27.89 -14.14
CA PHE A 201 7.35 -26.74 -14.70
C PHE A 201 7.71 -25.76 -13.59
N ASP A 202 9.00 -25.58 -13.35
CA ASP A 202 9.57 -24.74 -12.29
C ASP A 202 10.33 -23.52 -12.83
N ASP A 203 10.62 -23.48 -14.13
CA ASP A 203 11.31 -22.36 -14.78
C ASP A 203 10.56 -21.02 -14.69
N ALA A 204 11.30 -19.94 -14.92
CA ALA A 204 10.72 -18.60 -15.05
C ALA A 204 9.86 -18.49 -16.31
N LEU A 205 8.70 -17.82 -16.21
CA LEU A 205 7.89 -17.52 -17.38
C LEU A 205 8.57 -16.42 -18.19
N VAL A 206 8.62 -16.62 -19.50
CA VAL A 206 9.17 -15.64 -20.46
C VAL A 206 8.05 -14.85 -21.10
N SER A 207 8.39 -13.68 -21.65
CA SER A 207 7.42 -12.82 -22.34
C SER A 207 6.75 -13.59 -23.49
N PRO A 208 5.41 -13.51 -23.63
CA PRO A 208 4.49 -12.62 -22.91
C PRO A 208 3.82 -13.22 -21.66
N LEU A 209 4.13 -14.46 -21.27
CA LEU A 209 3.52 -15.14 -20.13
C LEU A 209 4.10 -14.68 -18.78
N ASP A 210 5.18 -13.90 -18.79
CA ASP A 210 5.76 -13.26 -17.62
C ASP A 210 4.76 -12.37 -16.87
N ILE A 211 3.68 -11.92 -17.53
CA ILE A 211 2.53 -11.24 -16.91
C ILE A 211 1.80 -12.06 -15.85
N LEU A 212 1.97 -13.40 -15.85
CA LEU A 212 1.43 -14.31 -14.84
C LEU A 212 2.39 -14.49 -13.65
N SER A 213 3.67 -14.14 -13.78
CA SER A 213 4.67 -14.25 -12.71
C SER A 213 4.27 -13.61 -11.37
N PRO A 214 3.58 -12.43 -11.32
CA PRO A 214 3.15 -11.84 -10.05
C PRO A 214 1.94 -12.54 -9.42
N LEU A 215 1.28 -13.49 -10.10
CA LEU A 215 0.09 -14.16 -9.61
C LEU A 215 0.44 -15.40 -8.77
N GLN A 216 -0.35 -15.67 -7.73
CA GLN A 216 -0.31 -16.96 -7.04
C GLN A 216 -0.66 -18.07 -8.02
N HIS A 217 0.10 -19.16 -7.98
CA HIS A 217 -0.09 -20.32 -8.83
C HIS A 217 -0.05 -21.61 -8.01
N ALA A 218 -0.77 -22.62 -8.46
CA ALA A 218 -0.64 -23.98 -7.95
C ALA A 218 0.49 -24.71 -8.70
N VAL A 219 1.11 -25.69 -8.06
CA VAL A 219 2.12 -26.55 -8.68
C VAL A 219 1.62 -27.99 -8.66
N TRP A 220 1.61 -28.63 -9.81
CA TRP A 220 1.23 -30.02 -10.00
C TRP A 220 2.41 -30.82 -10.55
N THR A 221 2.88 -31.82 -9.80
CA THR A 221 4.03 -32.65 -10.19
C THR A 221 3.63 -34.07 -10.62
N GLY A 222 2.40 -34.49 -10.32
CA GLY A 222 1.83 -35.77 -10.74
C GLY A 222 0.48 -36.05 -10.10
N GLY A 223 -0.12 -37.19 -10.44
CA GLY A 223 -1.51 -37.52 -10.07
C GLY A 223 -1.86 -37.42 -8.58
N GLN A 224 -0.89 -37.60 -7.67
CA GLN A 224 -1.09 -37.48 -6.21
C GLN A 224 -1.34 -36.04 -5.75
N ASP A 225 -0.89 -35.03 -6.51
CA ASP A 225 -1.10 -33.61 -6.18
C ASP A 225 -2.51 -33.12 -6.53
N THR A 226 -3.25 -33.86 -7.36
CA THR A 226 -4.53 -33.45 -7.93
C THR A 226 -5.54 -33.00 -6.87
N PRO A 227 -5.76 -33.73 -5.76
CA PRO A 227 -6.69 -33.29 -4.70
C PRO A 227 -6.25 -31.97 -4.03
N ARG A 228 -4.94 -31.78 -3.83
CA ARG A 228 -4.38 -30.56 -3.24
C ARG A 228 -4.58 -29.37 -4.16
N VAL A 229 -4.22 -29.50 -5.44
CA VAL A 229 -4.38 -28.44 -6.45
C VAL A 229 -5.84 -28.01 -6.56
N ILE A 230 -6.78 -28.96 -6.52
CA ILE A 230 -8.22 -28.67 -6.56
C ILE A 230 -8.69 -27.94 -5.30
N ALA A 231 -8.18 -28.30 -4.12
CA ALA A 231 -8.48 -27.58 -2.89
C ALA A 231 -7.97 -26.14 -2.93
N GLU A 232 -6.75 -25.92 -3.43
CA GLU A 232 -6.15 -24.60 -3.62
C GLU A 232 -6.97 -23.74 -4.60
N LEU A 233 -7.35 -24.30 -5.74
CA LEU A 233 -8.17 -23.61 -6.74
C LEU A 233 -9.56 -23.26 -6.18
N ASN A 234 -10.22 -24.16 -5.46
CA ASN A 234 -11.51 -23.88 -4.82
C ASN A 234 -11.41 -22.78 -3.76
N ALA A 235 -10.36 -22.80 -2.94
CA ALA A 235 -10.13 -21.74 -1.96
C ALA A 235 -9.91 -20.38 -2.66
N ALA A 236 -9.17 -20.35 -3.76
CA ALA A 236 -8.95 -19.15 -4.55
C ALA A 236 -10.22 -18.66 -5.27
N LEU A 237 -11.08 -19.57 -5.73
CA LEU A 237 -12.38 -19.25 -6.31
C LEU A 237 -13.36 -18.68 -5.27
N ALA A 238 -13.38 -19.24 -4.06
CA ALA A 238 -14.24 -18.81 -2.96
C ALA A 238 -13.76 -17.52 -2.26
N ALA A 239 -12.47 -17.21 -2.29
CA ALA A 239 -11.94 -15.99 -1.68
C ALA A 239 -12.50 -14.74 -2.38
N GLU A 240 -13.18 -13.85 -1.66
CA GLU A 240 -13.65 -12.58 -2.24
C GLU A 240 -12.46 -11.81 -2.84
N SER A 241 -12.60 -11.38 -4.10
CA SER A 241 -11.64 -10.48 -4.74
C SER A 241 -11.66 -9.17 -3.97
N HIS A 242 -10.73 -8.99 -3.03
CA HIS A 242 -10.52 -7.68 -2.41
C HIS A 242 -10.19 -6.71 -3.55
N GLU A 243 -11.09 -5.75 -3.75
CA GLU A 243 -10.85 -4.62 -4.63
C GLU A 243 -9.47 -4.06 -4.33
N ILE A 244 -8.71 -3.71 -5.38
CA ILE A 244 -7.55 -2.84 -5.22
C ILE A 244 -8.09 -1.58 -4.54
N PRO A 245 -7.66 -1.21 -3.31
CA PRO A 245 -8.14 0.03 -2.72
C PRO A 245 -7.82 1.15 -3.71
N ARG A 246 -8.85 1.71 -4.36
CA ARG A 246 -8.73 2.85 -5.29
C ARG A 246 -8.12 4.08 -4.59
N TYR A 247 -8.12 4.04 -3.26
CA TYR A 247 -7.48 4.98 -2.38
C TYR A 247 -6.58 4.23 -1.40
N VAL A 248 -5.28 4.43 -1.49
CA VAL A 248 -4.37 4.06 -0.40
C VAL A 248 -4.05 5.35 0.37
N PRO A 249 -4.42 5.45 1.66
CA PRO A 249 -4.22 6.67 2.42
C PRO A 249 -2.74 7.07 2.41
N PRO A 250 -2.40 8.36 2.26
CA PRO A 250 -1.02 8.81 2.39
C PRO A 250 -0.44 8.37 3.74
N VAL A 251 0.78 7.84 3.71
CA VAL A 251 1.42 7.29 4.90
C VAL A 251 1.99 8.43 5.74
N GLY A 252 1.28 8.80 6.80
CA GLY A 252 1.68 9.82 7.77
C GLY A 252 0.49 10.32 8.59
N GLY A 253 0.75 10.83 9.80
CA GLY A 253 -0.30 11.35 10.68
C GLY A 253 -1.16 10.29 11.37
N ALA A 254 -2.23 10.74 12.02
CA ALA A 254 -3.18 9.90 12.72
C ALA A 254 -4.15 9.23 11.74
N LEU A 255 -4.49 7.97 11.98
CA LEU A 255 -5.44 7.24 11.14
C LEU A 255 -6.89 7.53 11.56
N PRO A 256 -7.80 7.82 10.60
CA PRO A 256 -9.23 7.89 10.83
C PRO A 256 -9.76 6.67 11.60
N LEU A 257 -10.88 6.82 12.28
CA LEU A 257 -11.45 5.79 13.17
C LEU A 257 -11.90 4.52 12.43
N ASP A 258 -12.26 4.67 11.16
CA ASP A 258 -12.77 3.67 10.22
C ASP A 258 -11.71 3.20 9.21
N ASP A 259 -10.46 3.62 9.38
CA ASP A 259 -9.36 3.26 8.47
C ASP A 259 -9.02 1.75 8.59
N GLU A 260 -9.18 1.03 7.47
CA GLU A 260 -8.92 -0.41 7.35
C GLU A 260 -7.46 -0.80 7.58
N PHE A 261 -6.52 0.15 7.41
CA PHE A 261 -5.09 -0.06 7.65
C PHE A 261 -4.71 0.11 9.12
N TYR A 262 -5.66 0.30 10.03
CA TYR A 262 -5.39 0.29 11.47
C TYR A 262 -5.38 -1.13 12.02
N ILE A 263 -4.22 -1.59 12.49
CA ILE A 263 -4.10 -2.85 13.22
C ILE A 263 -4.14 -2.56 14.72
N ALA A 264 -5.18 -3.07 15.38
CA ALA A 264 -5.29 -3.03 16.84
C ALA A 264 -4.17 -3.83 17.49
N ARG A 265 -3.60 -3.27 18.56
CA ARG A 265 -2.51 -3.84 19.36
C ARG A 265 -3.00 -4.09 20.78
N GLN A 266 -2.16 -4.74 21.60
CA GLN A 266 -2.48 -4.97 23.01
C GLN A 266 -2.81 -3.67 23.76
N ALA A 267 -2.08 -2.58 23.46
CA ALA A 267 -2.32 -1.27 24.03
C ALA A 267 -3.73 -0.71 23.77
N ASP A 268 -4.41 -1.11 22.68
CA ASP A 268 -5.81 -0.74 22.41
C ASP A 268 -6.75 -1.38 23.44
N THR A 269 -6.59 -2.68 23.67
CA THR A 269 -7.38 -3.44 24.64
C THR A 269 -7.13 -2.91 26.06
N ASP A 270 -5.87 -2.65 26.39
CA ASP A 270 -5.47 -2.17 27.71
C ASP A 270 -6.00 -0.75 27.96
N LEU A 271 -5.95 0.12 26.95
CA LEU A 271 -6.52 1.46 27.03
C LEU A 271 -8.03 1.42 27.23
N ALA A 272 -8.75 0.58 26.47
CA ALA A 272 -10.19 0.43 26.64
C ALA A 272 -10.55 -0.08 28.05
N ALA A 273 -9.78 -1.04 28.58
CA ALA A 273 -9.95 -1.52 29.95
C ALA A 273 -9.69 -0.42 30.99
N ALA A 274 -8.63 0.37 30.81
CA ALA A 274 -8.28 1.48 31.71
C ALA A 274 -9.35 2.59 31.71
N ILE A 275 -9.89 2.93 30.54
CA ILE A 275 -10.99 3.90 30.41
C ILE A 275 -12.24 3.40 31.14
N ARG A 276 -12.61 2.13 30.96
CA ARG A 276 -13.76 1.54 31.66
C ARG A 276 -13.60 1.52 33.18
N ARG A 277 -12.37 1.31 33.67
CA ARG A 277 -12.01 1.41 35.10
C ARG A 277 -11.95 2.86 35.60
N LYS A 278 -12.09 3.84 34.71
CA LYS A 278 -11.95 5.27 34.98
C LYS A 278 -10.59 5.58 35.62
N GLU A 279 -9.51 4.97 35.14
CA GLU A 279 -8.15 5.28 35.61
C GLU A 279 -7.89 6.79 35.55
N ASN A 280 -7.21 7.36 36.55
CA ASN A 280 -7.08 8.82 36.63
C ASN A 280 -6.11 9.39 35.59
N ILE A 281 -4.93 8.79 35.45
CA ILE A 281 -3.92 9.19 34.47
C ILE A 281 -3.50 7.94 33.70
N ILE A 282 -3.64 7.99 32.38
CA ILE A 282 -3.21 6.94 31.46
C ILE A 282 -2.17 7.56 30.53
N LEU A 283 -1.01 6.94 30.46
CA LEU A 283 0.19 7.42 29.80
C LEU A 283 0.41 6.59 28.54
N LEU A 284 0.25 7.18 27.35
CA LEU A 284 0.49 6.53 26.06
C LEU A 284 1.92 6.80 25.62
N LYS A 285 2.81 5.84 25.89
CA LYS A 285 4.25 5.98 25.65
C LYS A 285 4.65 5.34 24.33
N GLY A 286 5.45 6.05 23.53
CA GLY A 286 6.03 5.47 22.32
C GLY A 286 6.76 6.49 21.45
N ALA A 287 7.76 6.05 20.70
CA ALA A 287 8.51 6.92 19.80
C ALA A 287 7.61 7.64 18.77
N ARG A 288 8.16 8.64 18.07
CA ARG A 288 7.45 9.30 16.97
C ARG A 288 6.99 8.27 15.93
N GLN A 289 5.82 8.52 15.33
CA GLN A 289 5.20 7.68 14.29
C GLN A 289 4.84 6.24 14.73
N MET A 290 4.72 5.97 16.02
CA MET A 290 4.25 4.67 16.55
C MET A 290 2.71 4.54 16.58
N GLY A 291 1.97 5.56 16.16
CA GLY A 291 0.50 5.57 16.18
C GLY A 291 -0.13 6.00 17.51
N LYS A 292 0.58 6.79 18.33
CA LYS A 292 0.06 7.34 19.60
C LYS A 292 -1.22 8.14 19.39
N THR A 293 -1.21 9.09 18.46
CA THR A 293 -2.39 9.90 18.14
C THR A 293 -3.55 9.04 17.67
N SER A 294 -3.29 8.03 16.81
CA SER A 294 -4.33 7.10 16.35
C SER A 294 -4.98 6.32 17.51
N LEU A 295 -4.17 5.90 18.50
CA LEU A 295 -4.65 5.23 19.71
C LEU A 295 -5.41 6.20 20.63
N LEU A 296 -4.92 7.43 20.79
CA LEU A 296 -5.54 8.47 21.62
C LEU A 296 -6.94 8.86 21.09
N ILE A 297 -7.08 9.02 19.77
CA ILE A 297 -8.37 9.30 19.12
C ILE A 297 -9.36 8.15 19.32
N ARG A 298 -8.89 6.89 19.19
CA ARG A 298 -9.71 5.69 19.42
C ARG A 298 -10.12 5.54 20.88
N GLY A 299 -9.19 5.75 21.82
CA GLY A 299 -9.52 5.79 23.24
C GLY A 299 -10.53 6.88 23.58
N SER A 300 -10.40 8.06 22.97
CA SER A 300 -11.38 9.13 23.13
C SER A 300 -12.76 8.74 22.59
N LYS A 301 -12.83 8.02 21.46
CA LYS A 301 -14.09 7.45 20.93
C LYS A 301 -14.67 6.41 21.90
N GLU A 302 -13.86 5.47 22.38
CA GLU A 302 -14.29 4.43 23.34
C GLU A 302 -14.86 5.06 24.62
N ALA A 303 -14.21 6.10 25.14
CA ALA A 303 -14.71 6.87 26.27
C ALA A 303 -16.07 7.51 26.00
N ARG A 304 -16.27 8.12 24.81
CA ARG A 304 -17.59 8.65 24.41
C ARG A 304 -18.65 7.57 24.33
N THR A 305 -18.33 6.43 23.73
CA THR A 305 -19.24 5.27 23.65
C THR A 305 -19.62 4.76 25.03
N ALA A 306 -18.70 4.82 26.00
CA ALA A 306 -18.95 4.48 27.40
C ALA A 306 -19.71 5.59 28.19
N GLY A 307 -20.18 6.64 27.52
CA GLY A 307 -20.95 7.73 28.12
C GLY A 307 -20.12 8.83 28.78
N ALA A 308 -18.80 8.84 28.60
CA ALA A 308 -17.95 9.92 29.10
C ALA A 308 -17.96 11.12 28.15
N ARG A 309 -17.92 12.34 28.70
CA ARG A 309 -17.67 13.52 27.88
C ARG A 309 -16.17 13.65 27.67
N THR A 310 -15.75 13.78 26.42
CA THR A 310 -14.32 13.86 26.09
C THR A 310 -13.98 15.20 25.44
N VAL A 311 -12.80 15.74 25.77
CA VAL A 311 -12.14 16.81 25.01
C VAL A 311 -10.77 16.33 24.57
N TYR A 312 -10.43 16.60 23.31
CA TYR A 312 -9.15 16.28 22.71
C TYR A 312 -8.36 17.57 22.47
N ILE A 313 -7.12 17.61 22.96
CA ILE A 313 -6.24 18.76 22.88
C ILE A 313 -4.97 18.34 22.18
N ASP A 314 -4.68 19.01 21.07
CA ASP A 314 -3.41 18.90 20.36
C ASP A 314 -2.61 20.17 20.63
N TYR A 315 -1.56 20.05 21.45
CA TYR A 315 -0.73 21.20 21.81
C TYR A 315 0.03 21.78 20.62
N GLN A 316 0.10 21.12 19.45
CA GLN A 316 0.63 21.74 18.23
C GLN A 316 -0.23 22.91 17.73
N LYS A 317 -1.53 22.93 18.06
CA LYS A 317 -2.44 24.02 17.66
C LYS A 317 -2.22 25.32 18.44
N LEU A 318 -1.60 25.26 19.62
CA LEU A 318 -1.27 26.47 20.38
C LEU A 318 -0.11 27.21 19.71
N ASN A 319 -0.19 28.53 19.62
CA ASN A 319 0.93 29.34 19.14
C ASN A 319 1.86 29.74 20.30
N LEU A 320 3.00 30.37 20.00
CA LEU A 320 3.96 30.78 21.04
C LEU A 320 3.40 31.84 21.98
N THR A 321 2.49 32.70 21.53
CA THR A 321 1.85 33.71 22.40
C THR A 321 0.97 33.07 23.48
N GLN A 322 0.36 31.92 23.19
CA GLN A 322 -0.43 31.15 24.16
C GLN A 322 0.45 30.31 25.11
N LEU A 323 1.73 30.14 24.80
CA LEU A 323 2.69 29.33 25.58
C LEU A 323 3.74 30.20 26.30
N VAL A 324 3.52 31.52 26.39
CA VAL A 324 4.51 32.45 26.96
C VAL A 324 4.63 32.35 28.49
N SER A 325 3.53 32.04 29.18
CA SER A 325 3.49 31.91 30.64
C SER A 325 2.41 30.94 31.08
N LEU A 326 2.49 30.46 32.33
CA LEU A 326 1.50 29.53 32.88
C LEU A 326 0.09 30.14 32.92
N ASP A 327 -0.03 31.43 33.26
CA ASP A 327 -1.33 32.12 33.34
C ASP A 327 -1.99 32.22 31.96
N VAL A 328 -1.23 32.62 30.94
CA VAL A 328 -1.75 32.72 29.56
C VAL A 328 -2.08 31.34 28.99
N PHE A 329 -1.23 30.35 29.28
CA PHE A 329 -1.47 28.96 28.88
C PHE A 329 -2.77 28.41 29.47
N TYR A 330 -3.01 28.60 30.76
CA TYR A 330 -4.24 28.12 31.39
C TYR A 330 -5.49 28.86 30.97
N ARG A 331 -5.42 30.18 30.74
CA ARG A 331 -6.56 30.92 30.16
C ARG A 331 -6.93 30.36 28.79
N SER A 332 -5.93 30.18 27.93
CA SER A 332 -6.11 29.58 26.60
C SER A 332 -6.69 28.17 26.68
N LEU A 333 -6.24 27.39 27.67
CA LEU A 333 -6.71 26.03 27.90
C LEU A 333 -8.16 26.02 28.41
N CYS A 334 -8.52 26.91 29.34
CA CYS A 334 -9.90 27.07 29.81
C CYS A 334 -10.85 27.51 28.69
N GLU A 335 -10.41 28.45 27.83
CA GLU A 335 -11.19 28.94 26.69
C GLU A 335 -11.46 27.79 25.73
N TRP A 336 -10.43 27.02 25.36
CA TRP A 336 -10.59 25.83 24.54
C TRP A 336 -11.57 24.82 25.19
N LEU A 337 -11.37 24.50 26.47
CA LEU A 337 -12.26 23.59 27.18
C LEU A 337 -13.71 24.08 27.23
N ALA A 338 -13.93 25.38 27.41
CA ALA A 338 -15.26 25.99 27.42
C ALA A 338 -15.91 25.89 26.03
N GLU A 339 -15.18 26.20 24.97
CA GLU A 339 -15.66 26.13 23.59
C GLU A 339 -16.03 24.70 23.18
N GLU A 340 -15.15 23.71 23.40
CA GLU A 340 -15.37 22.30 23.01
C GLU A 340 -16.51 21.62 23.79
N LEU A 341 -16.80 22.12 24.99
CA LEU A 341 -17.88 21.63 25.84
C LEU A 341 -19.13 22.51 25.76
N GLU A 342 -19.12 23.55 24.93
CA GLU A 342 -20.22 24.51 24.77
C GLU A 342 -20.68 25.10 26.12
N LEU A 343 -19.72 25.46 26.97
CA LEU A 343 -19.99 26.04 28.29
C LEU A 343 -20.25 27.54 28.17
N GLU A 344 -21.39 27.99 28.66
CA GLU A 344 -21.71 29.42 28.81
C GLU A 344 -20.95 30.04 30.00
N VAL A 345 -19.63 30.18 29.87
CA VAL A 345 -18.76 30.78 30.89
C VAL A 345 -17.71 31.71 30.27
N SER A 346 -17.56 32.91 30.83
CA SER A 346 -16.47 33.82 30.48
C SER A 346 -15.24 33.50 31.32
N VAL A 347 -14.19 32.97 30.68
CA VAL A 347 -12.90 32.71 31.32
C VAL A 347 -12.29 34.00 31.85
N GLU A 348 -12.39 35.10 31.09
CA GLU A 348 -11.88 36.40 31.50
C GLU A 348 -12.54 36.89 32.80
N SER A 349 -13.88 36.78 32.89
CA SER A 349 -14.63 37.20 34.08
C SER A 349 -14.42 36.26 35.27
N PHE A 350 -14.18 34.97 35.03
CA PHE A 350 -13.89 33.99 36.07
C PHE A 350 -12.48 34.18 36.67
N TRP A 351 -11.52 34.60 35.85
CA TRP A 351 -10.12 34.62 36.22
C TRP A 351 -9.81 35.70 37.26
N ASN A 352 -9.24 35.30 38.40
CA ASN A 352 -8.92 36.20 39.49
C ASN A 352 -7.41 36.41 39.61
N THR A 353 -6.94 37.63 39.37
CA THR A 353 -5.51 38.00 39.41
C THR A 353 -4.89 37.93 40.80
N ARG A 354 -5.68 37.79 41.87
CA ARG A 354 -5.18 37.57 43.25
C ARG A 354 -4.91 36.11 43.55
N ARG A 355 -5.28 35.18 42.67
CA ARG A 355 -5.00 33.74 42.80
C ARG A 355 -3.81 33.37 41.91
N THR A 356 -3.13 32.30 42.27
CA THR A 356 -2.13 31.71 41.38
C THR A 356 -2.80 31.11 40.13
N ALA A 357 -2.03 30.95 39.06
CA ALA A 357 -2.52 30.35 37.82
C ALA A 357 -3.08 28.93 38.05
N ASN A 358 -2.38 28.09 38.84
CA ASN A 358 -2.85 26.76 39.22
C ASN A 358 -4.21 26.80 39.93
N MET A 359 -4.38 27.69 40.91
CA MET A 359 -5.65 27.82 41.64
C MET A 359 -6.80 28.29 40.74
N ASN A 360 -6.54 29.19 39.78
CA ASN A 360 -7.56 29.62 38.83
C ASN A 360 -7.98 28.46 37.91
N PHE A 361 -7.01 27.75 37.34
CA PHE A 361 -7.27 26.62 36.44
C PHE A 361 -8.02 25.49 37.15
N GLU A 362 -7.53 25.08 38.31
CA GLU A 362 -8.15 24.04 39.13
C GLU A 362 -9.60 24.39 39.48
N ARG A 363 -9.85 25.61 39.97
CA ARG A 363 -11.21 26.05 40.30
C ARG A 363 -12.12 26.14 39.09
N PHE A 364 -11.59 26.50 37.92
CA PHE A 364 -12.38 26.50 36.69
C PHE A 364 -12.87 25.08 36.38
N LEU A 365 -11.98 24.09 36.46
CA LEU A 365 -12.35 22.70 36.26
C LEU A 365 -13.37 22.22 37.31
N GLU A 366 -13.13 22.50 38.58
CA GLU A 366 -13.99 22.04 39.67
C GLU A 366 -15.37 22.70 39.72
N ARG A 367 -15.45 23.99 39.40
CA ARG A 367 -16.69 24.78 39.59
C ARG A 367 -17.47 25.00 38.31
N GLU A 368 -16.77 25.14 37.19
CA GLU A 368 -17.40 25.47 35.92
C GLU A 368 -17.51 24.26 34.99
N LEU A 369 -16.48 23.41 34.92
CA LEU A 369 -16.44 22.31 33.95
C LEU A 369 -17.08 21.02 34.49
N LEU A 370 -16.51 20.42 35.54
CA LEU A 370 -16.90 19.09 36.02
C LEU A 370 -18.36 19.02 36.51
N PRO A 371 -18.95 20.05 37.15
CA PRO A 371 -20.37 20.05 37.49
C PRO A 371 -21.29 20.05 36.26
N ARG A 372 -20.95 20.83 35.22
CA ARG A 372 -21.74 20.91 33.97
C ARG A 372 -21.62 19.65 33.13
N VAL A 373 -20.46 18.97 33.16
CA VAL A 373 -20.30 17.66 32.53
C VAL A 373 -21.17 16.59 33.22
N GLY A 374 -21.36 16.67 34.54
CA GLY A 374 -22.26 15.80 35.32
C GLY A 374 -21.83 14.34 35.48
N GLY A 375 -21.04 13.80 34.55
CA GLY A 375 -20.58 12.42 34.48
C GLY A 375 -19.06 12.27 34.45
N HIS A 376 -18.58 11.21 33.79
CA HIS A 376 -17.14 10.98 33.58
C HIS A 376 -16.61 11.92 32.50
N PHE A 377 -15.51 12.60 32.79
CA PHE A 377 -14.81 13.50 31.90
C PHE A 377 -13.46 12.88 31.50
N VAL A 378 -13.16 12.85 30.21
CA VAL A 378 -11.86 12.41 29.69
C VAL A 378 -11.17 13.54 28.95
N LEU A 379 -10.00 13.92 29.44
CA LEU A 379 -9.13 14.91 28.80
C LEU A 379 -8.00 14.19 28.06
N ALA A 380 -8.02 14.22 26.73
CA ALA A 380 -7.00 13.62 25.89
C ALA A 380 -5.99 14.67 25.44
N MET A 381 -4.74 14.53 25.85
CA MET A 381 -3.63 15.43 25.56
C MET A 381 -2.66 14.78 24.57
N ASP A 382 -2.60 15.32 23.35
CA ASP A 382 -1.63 14.93 22.33
C ASP A 382 -0.48 15.94 22.22
N GLU A 383 0.66 15.46 21.71
CA GLU A 383 1.87 16.26 21.50
C GLU A 383 2.33 17.00 22.78
N THR A 384 2.12 16.35 23.93
CA THR A 384 2.52 16.84 25.26
C THR A 384 4.03 17.11 25.34
N ASP A 385 4.83 16.44 24.50
CA ASP A 385 6.27 16.67 24.38
C ASP A 385 6.63 18.13 24.08
N ARG A 386 5.75 18.89 23.43
CA ARG A 386 5.96 20.31 23.13
C ARG A 386 6.07 21.16 24.40
N LEU A 387 5.35 20.78 25.46
CA LEU A 387 5.33 21.57 26.70
C LEU A 387 6.65 21.49 27.48
N PHE A 388 7.48 20.46 27.23
CA PHE A 388 8.75 20.28 27.94
C PHE A 388 9.80 21.37 27.66
N ASP A 389 9.62 22.14 26.59
CA ASP A 389 10.52 23.23 26.22
C ASP A 389 10.16 24.55 26.92
N PHE A 390 9.05 24.61 27.66
CA PHE A 390 8.58 25.82 28.32
C PHE A 390 8.89 25.85 29.82
N PRO A 391 9.19 27.02 30.42
CA PRO A 391 9.57 27.12 31.83
C PRO A 391 8.49 26.62 32.80
N PHE A 392 7.21 26.74 32.43
CA PHE A 392 6.08 26.40 33.30
C PHE A 392 5.77 24.89 33.39
N LYS A 393 6.49 24.05 32.65
CA LYS A 393 6.18 22.61 32.53
C LYS A 393 6.07 21.91 33.89
N ASP A 394 6.98 22.19 34.82
CA ASP A 394 7.04 21.50 36.11
C ASP A 394 5.82 21.85 36.96
N GLU A 395 5.35 23.11 36.89
CA GLU A 395 4.14 23.56 37.58
C GLU A 395 2.87 22.93 36.99
N PHE A 396 2.78 22.85 35.66
CA PHE A 396 1.65 22.22 34.98
C PHE A 396 1.54 20.72 35.28
N PHE A 397 2.63 19.99 35.07
CA PHE A 397 2.65 18.56 35.36
C PHE A 397 2.47 18.28 36.86
N GLY A 398 3.06 19.10 37.72
CA GLY A 398 2.84 19.05 39.17
C GLY A 398 1.38 19.16 39.57
N LEU A 399 0.60 20.00 38.88
CA LEU A 399 -0.85 20.13 39.10
C LEU A 399 -1.61 18.86 38.67
N LEU A 400 -1.29 18.26 37.53
CA LEU A 400 -1.93 17.00 37.14
C LEU A 400 -1.67 15.89 38.16
N ARG A 401 -0.46 15.88 38.75
CA ARG A 401 -0.07 14.94 39.81
C ARG A 401 -0.83 15.19 41.11
N SER A 402 -1.16 16.44 41.46
CA SER A 402 -1.93 16.74 42.68
C SER A 402 -3.35 16.21 42.58
N TRP A 403 -4.01 16.32 41.42
CA TRP A 403 -5.35 15.75 41.22
C TRP A 403 -5.38 14.22 41.39
N TYR A 404 -4.33 13.52 40.96
CA TYR A 404 -4.18 12.09 41.24
C TYR A 404 -4.14 11.82 42.75
N ASN A 405 -3.37 12.61 43.53
CA ASN A 405 -3.30 12.45 44.98
C ASN A 405 -4.65 12.75 45.64
N GLU A 406 -5.31 13.83 45.25
CA GLU A 406 -6.58 14.25 45.82
C GLU A 406 -7.67 13.20 45.62
N ARG A 407 -7.68 12.55 44.45
CA ARG A 407 -8.57 11.42 44.19
C ARG A 407 -8.39 10.25 45.18
N GLN A 408 -7.16 10.01 45.64
CA GLN A 408 -6.88 8.94 46.61
C GLN A 408 -7.20 9.35 48.05
N MET A 409 -6.95 10.61 48.40
CA MET A 409 -7.18 11.13 49.75
C MET A 409 -8.65 11.47 50.01
N ASN A 410 -9.37 11.91 48.97
CA ASN A 410 -10.78 12.27 49.03
C ASN A 410 -11.57 11.52 47.94
N PRO A 411 -12.16 10.36 48.28
CA PRO A 411 -12.93 9.55 47.34
C PRO A 411 -14.15 10.27 46.74
N ASP A 412 -14.67 11.30 47.40
CA ASP A 412 -15.81 12.11 46.95
C ASP A 412 -15.38 13.35 46.14
N SER A 413 -14.08 13.53 45.91
CA SER A 413 -13.56 14.63 45.10
C SER A 413 -14.07 14.59 43.66
N ALA A 414 -14.20 15.78 43.05
CA ALA A 414 -14.61 15.90 41.65
C ALA A 414 -13.65 15.17 40.70
N TRP A 415 -12.37 15.04 41.06
CA TRP A 415 -11.31 14.38 40.30
C TRP A 415 -11.51 12.87 40.09
N ARG A 416 -12.35 12.21 40.92
CA ARG A 416 -12.76 10.82 40.68
C ARG A 416 -13.52 10.66 39.36
N ARG A 417 -14.17 11.74 38.90
CA ARG A 417 -14.89 11.79 37.64
C ARG A 417 -14.00 12.19 36.46
N MET A 418 -12.69 12.32 36.64
CA MET A 418 -11.76 12.74 35.59
C MET A 418 -10.71 11.68 35.27
N THR A 419 -10.53 11.44 33.97
CA THR A 419 -9.44 10.65 33.39
C THR A 419 -8.64 11.54 32.45
N ILE A 420 -7.31 11.45 32.52
CA ILE A 420 -6.37 12.19 31.69
C ILE A 420 -5.60 11.18 30.86
N LEU A 421 -5.70 11.29 29.53
CA LEU A 421 -4.89 10.52 28.59
C LEU A 421 -3.74 11.42 28.12
N ILE A 422 -2.49 10.99 28.33
CA ILE A 422 -1.31 11.77 27.95
C ILE A 422 -0.50 10.99 26.93
N ALA A 423 -0.45 11.46 25.69
CA ALA A 423 0.44 10.91 24.67
C ALA A 423 1.78 11.66 24.63
N TYR A 424 2.89 10.92 24.74
CA TYR A 424 4.24 11.48 24.72
C TYR A 424 5.26 10.46 24.18
N ALA A 425 6.37 10.97 23.65
CA ALA A 425 7.43 10.18 23.03
C ALA A 425 8.77 10.19 23.79
N THR A 426 8.92 11.10 24.75
CA THR A 426 10.14 11.28 25.55
C THR A 426 10.17 10.43 26.80
N GLU A 427 11.35 10.30 27.40
CA GLU A 427 11.44 9.90 28.80
C GLU A 427 11.29 11.13 29.71
N PRO A 428 10.31 11.14 30.62
CA PRO A 428 10.01 12.30 31.47
C PRO A 428 11.18 12.75 32.33
N HIS A 429 12.00 11.82 32.82
CA HIS A 429 13.16 12.11 33.68
C HIS A 429 14.26 12.94 32.99
N LEU A 430 14.23 13.07 31.66
CA LEU A 430 15.16 13.94 30.93
C LEU A 430 14.78 15.42 30.97
N PHE A 431 13.51 15.73 31.23
CA PHE A 431 12.97 17.08 31.04
C PHE A 431 12.27 17.63 32.27
N ILE A 432 11.86 16.76 33.19
CA ILE A 432 11.14 17.12 34.40
C ILE A 432 12.12 17.20 35.55
N SER A 433 12.20 18.37 36.17
CA SER A 433 13.20 18.67 37.19
C SER A 433 13.01 17.81 38.44
N ASN A 434 11.75 17.49 38.78
CA ASN A 434 11.42 16.60 39.89
C ASN A 434 10.40 15.53 39.46
N LEU A 435 10.91 14.39 39.00
CA LEU A 435 10.08 13.27 38.54
C LEU A 435 9.13 12.73 39.64
N SER A 436 9.52 12.82 40.91
CA SER A 436 8.68 12.36 42.03
C SER A 436 7.39 13.19 42.19
N GLN A 437 7.40 14.42 41.69
CA GLN A 437 6.25 15.33 41.68
C GLN A 437 5.51 15.35 40.34
N SER A 438 5.71 14.33 39.52
CA SER A 438 5.24 14.30 38.14
C SER A 438 4.20 13.20 37.89
N PRO A 439 3.19 13.43 37.03
CA PRO A 439 2.13 12.46 36.73
C PRO A 439 2.70 11.22 36.04
N PHE A 440 3.87 11.34 35.41
CA PHE A 440 4.49 10.24 34.70
C PHE A 440 5.02 9.11 35.59
N ASN A 441 5.10 9.32 36.91
CA ASN A 441 5.49 8.28 37.87
C ASN A 441 4.29 7.56 38.52
N VAL A 442 3.07 8.05 38.32
CA VAL A 442 1.85 7.48 38.96
C VAL A 442 0.78 7.03 37.99
N GLY A 443 0.82 7.51 36.75
CA GLY A 443 -0.12 7.09 35.71
C GLY A 443 0.13 5.66 35.23
N LEU A 444 -0.93 5.03 34.72
CA LEU A 444 -0.84 3.74 34.06
C LEU A 444 -0.13 3.90 32.71
N ALA A 445 1.10 3.41 32.59
CA ALA A 445 1.86 3.44 31.35
C ALA A 445 1.47 2.31 30.40
N LEU A 446 1.09 2.69 29.18
CA LEU A 446 0.82 1.81 28.05
C LEU A 446 1.86 2.07 26.96
N ASP A 447 2.74 1.10 26.74
CA ASP A 447 3.78 1.17 25.72
C ASP A 447 3.24 0.73 24.35
N LEU A 448 3.40 1.59 23.35
CA LEU A 448 3.14 1.24 21.95
C LEU A 448 4.33 0.49 21.37
N ALA A 449 4.17 -0.83 21.24
CA ALA A 449 5.14 -1.69 20.57
C ALA A 449 5.13 -1.51 19.03
N ASP A 450 6.25 -1.90 18.41
CA ASP A 450 6.33 -2.16 16.98
C ASP A 450 5.40 -3.34 16.61
N PHE A 451 5.04 -3.47 15.34
CA PHE A 451 4.25 -4.61 14.88
C PHE A 451 5.03 -5.91 15.04
N THR A 452 4.34 -6.98 15.43
CA THR A 452 4.89 -8.33 15.37
C THR A 452 5.00 -8.82 13.90
N PRO A 453 5.73 -9.91 13.63
CA PRO A 453 5.74 -10.53 12.30
C PRO A 453 4.33 -10.86 11.79
N GLU A 454 3.44 -11.35 12.66
CA GLU A 454 2.05 -11.67 12.33
C GLU A 454 1.26 -10.42 11.96
N GLN A 455 1.42 -9.32 12.72
CA GLN A 455 0.81 -8.03 12.41
C GLN A 455 1.37 -7.43 11.11
N THR A 456 2.65 -7.64 10.82
CA THR A 456 3.26 -7.23 9.55
C THR A 456 2.66 -8.04 8.38
N GLY A 457 2.48 -9.35 8.56
CA GLY A 457 1.79 -10.21 7.61
C GLY A 457 0.33 -9.81 7.39
N ARG A 458 -0.39 -9.44 8.47
CA ARG A 458 -1.76 -8.90 8.37
C ARG A 458 -1.79 -7.59 7.59
N MET A 459 -0.85 -6.69 7.84
CA MET A 459 -0.74 -5.46 7.06
C MET A 459 -0.48 -5.77 5.58
N ASN A 460 0.41 -6.71 5.28
CA ASN A 460 0.65 -7.15 3.91
C ASN A 460 -0.65 -7.64 3.22
N GLN A 461 -1.51 -8.37 3.92
CA GLN A 461 -2.82 -8.79 3.40
C GLN A 461 -3.72 -7.59 3.06
N LEU A 462 -3.77 -6.57 3.93
CA LEU A 462 -4.55 -5.34 3.70
C LEU A 462 -4.08 -4.56 2.46
N TYR A 463 -2.79 -4.61 2.15
CA TYR A 463 -2.24 -4.06 0.90
C TYR A 463 -2.44 -4.96 -0.33
N GLY A 464 -3.22 -6.05 -0.22
CA GLY A 464 -3.46 -7.00 -1.31
C GLY A 464 -2.37 -8.05 -1.48
N SER A 465 -1.64 -8.38 -0.41
CA SER A 465 -0.57 -9.38 -0.35
C SER A 465 0.54 -9.20 -1.41
N PRO A 466 1.15 -8.00 -1.54
CA PRO A 466 2.24 -7.78 -2.49
C PRO A 466 3.48 -8.67 -2.22
N LEU A 467 3.69 -9.09 -0.96
CA LEU A 467 4.68 -10.10 -0.61
C LEU A 467 3.99 -11.46 -0.44
N THR A 468 4.15 -12.33 -1.44
CA THR A 468 3.36 -13.57 -1.56
C THR A 468 3.87 -14.74 -0.71
N ALA A 469 5.16 -14.79 -0.41
CA ALA A 469 5.77 -15.85 0.40
C ALA A 469 6.09 -15.37 1.82
N LEU A 470 5.91 -16.25 2.81
CA LEU A 470 6.18 -15.94 4.21
C LEU A 470 7.64 -15.50 4.44
N SER A 471 8.60 -16.13 3.74
CA SER A 471 10.01 -15.73 3.78
C SER A 471 10.23 -14.28 3.35
N LYS A 472 9.49 -13.78 2.34
CA LYS A 472 9.56 -12.39 1.88
C LYS A 472 8.95 -11.42 2.89
N VAL A 473 7.84 -11.79 3.51
CA VAL A 473 7.24 -11.01 4.62
C VAL A 473 8.21 -10.92 5.80
N THR A 474 8.89 -12.03 6.14
CA THR A 474 9.91 -12.06 7.20
C THR A 474 11.11 -11.19 6.84
N SER A 475 11.60 -11.23 5.58
CA SER A 475 12.71 -10.37 5.14
C SER A 475 12.34 -8.89 5.24
N PHE A 476 11.16 -8.53 4.76
CA PHE A 476 10.62 -7.17 4.88
C PHE A 476 10.48 -6.75 6.34
N HIS A 477 9.90 -7.59 7.19
CA HIS A 477 9.76 -7.34 8.63
C HIS A 477 11.13 -7.08 9.28
N ASN A 478 12.13 -7.90 8.98
CA ASN A 478 13.49 -7.74 9.53
C ASN A 478 14.16 -6.45 9.04
N LEU A 479 13.91 -6.04 7.80
CA LEU A 479 14.42 -4.76 7.27
C LEU A 479 13.89 -3.58 8.09
N VAL A 480 12.57 -3.50 8.29
CA VAL A 480 11.88 -2.34 8.87
C VAL A 480 11.63 -2.45 10.38
N GLY A 481 11.92 -3.61 10.98
CA GLY A 481 11.78 -3.90 12.41
C GLY A 481 10.34 -3.78 12.95
N GLY A 482 9.34 -4.02 12.10
CA GLY A 482 7.93 -3.89 12.47
C GLY A 482 7.45 -2.46 12.74
N GLN A 483 8.28 -1.43 12.50
CA GLN A 483 7.90 -0.05 12.82
C GLN A 483 6.65 0.37 12.01
N PRO A 484 5.54 0.82 12.64
CA PRO A 484 4.25 0.95 11.95
C PRO A 484 4.25 1.85 10.71
N TYR A 485 4.99 2.97 10.74
CA TYR A 485 5.12 3.88 9.61
C TYR A 485 5.94 3.26 8.47
N LEU A 486 7.08 2.63 8.76
CA LEU A 486 7.95 1.99 7.77
C LEU A 486 7.25 0.78 7.13
N VAL A 487 6.54 -0.03 7.91
CA VAL A 487 5.75 -1.16 7.40
C VAL A 487 4.71 -0.67 6.40
N ARG A 488 3.90 0.33 6.77
CA ARG A 488 2.87 0.88 5.86
C ARG A 488 3.48 1.53 4.63
N ARG A 489 4.52 2.35 4.80
CA ARG A 489 5.20 3.05 3.71
C ARG A 489 5.85 2.06 2.75
N GLY A 490 6.51 1.03 3.27
CA GLY A 490 7.16 0.01 2.47
C GLY A 490 6.15 -0.83 1.69
N LEU A 491 5.12 -1.35 2.34
CA LEU A 491 4.07 -2.14 1.66
C LEU A 491 3.32 -1.32 0.61
N PHE A 492 3.08 -0.03 0.87
CA PHE A 492 2.52 0.88 -0.11
C PHE A 492 3.41 1.02 -1.36
N GLU A 493 4.71 1.26 -1.18
CA GLU A 493 5.66 1.41 -2.29
C GLU A 493 5.83 0.10 -3.07
N ILE A 494 5.98 -1.04 -2.37
CA ILE A 494 6.04 -2.36 -3.00
C ILE A 494 4.77 -2.62 -3.82
N ARG A 495 3.60 -2.30 -3.28
CA ARG A 495 2.32 -2.50 -3.97
C ARG A 495 2.15 -1.57 -5.18
N THR A 496 2.47 -0.29 -5.04
CA THR A 496 2.20 0.72 -6.08
C THR A 496 3.23 0.73 -7.20
N LYS A 497 4.49 0.41 -6.88
CA LYS A 497 5.59 0.32 -7.86
C LYS A 497 5.86 -1.10 -8.33
N ASN A 498 5.16 -2.09 -7.76
CA ASN A 498 5.30 -3.51 -8.06
C ASN A 498 6.74 -4.02 -7.90
N TYR A 499 7.42 -3.57 -6.83
CA TYR A 499 8.80 -3.99 -6.55
C TYR A 499 8.84 -5.46 -6.09
N SER A 500 9.86 -6.20 -6.53
CA SER A 500 10.26 -7.42 -5.82
C SER A 500 10.82 -7.05 -4.44
N ILE A 501 10.84 -7.99 -3.49
CA ILE A 501 11.44 -7.71 -2.17
C ILE A 501 12.94 -7.40 -2.30
N GLU A 502 13.64 -8.09 -3.19
CA GLU A 502 15.06 -7.92 -3.44
C GLU A 502 15.35 -6.51 -4.01
N GLN A 503 14.57 -6.07 -5.00
CA GLN A 503 14.65 -4.70 -5.53
C GLN A 503 14.32 -3.67 -4.46
N PHE A 504 13.28 -3.91 -3.66
CA PHE A 504 12.87 -3.00 -2.60
C PHE A 504 13.95 -2.83 -1.53
N GLU A 505 14.57 -3.92 -1.08
CA GLU A 505 15.65 -3.88 -0.10
C GLU A 505 16.85 -3.05 -0.60
N GLU A 506 17.23 -3.20 -1.87
CA GLU A 506 18.32 -2.44 -2.47
C GLU A 506 18.00 -0.93 -2.54
N LEU A 507 16.76 -0.58 -2.88
CA LEU A 507 16.32 0.82 -2.98
C LEU A 507 16.03 1.45 -1.61
N ALA A 508 15.61 0.67 -0.61
CA ALA A 508 15.14 1.17 0.68
C ALA A 508 16.18 2.03 1.43
N VAL A 509 17.47 1.70 1.28
CA VAL A 509 18.59 2.39 1.91
C VAL A 509 19.16 3.55 1.09
N LYS A 510 18.61 3.86 -0.09
CA LYS A 510 19.09 4.96 -0.94
C LYS A 510 18.45 6.29 -0.52
N ASP A 511 19.17 7.38 -0.73
CA ASP A 511 18.68 8.74 -0.42
C ASP A 511 17.39 9.07 -1.20
N ASP A 512 17.30 8.68 -2.46
CA ASP A 512 16.13 8.85 -3.32
C ASP A 512 15.16 7.65 -3.28
N GLY A 513 15.38 6.72 -2.34
CA GLY A 513 14.60 5.51 -2.19
C GLY A 513 13.23 5.69 -1.50
N PRO A 514 12.47 4.58 -1.33
CA PRO A 514 11.13 4.56 -0.72
C PRO A 514 11.00 5.28 0.63
N PHE A 515 12.08 5.30 1.42
CA PHE A 515 12.18 5.92 2.74
C PHE A 515 13.03 7.19 2.77
N GLY A 516 13.52 7.68 1.63
CA GLY A 516 14.52 8.75 1.53
C GLY A 516 14.24 10.00 2.35
N ASP A 517 13.02 10.55 2.25
CA ASP A 517 12.61 11.73 3.02
C ASP A 517 12.65 11.50 4.53
N HIS A 518 12.24 10.31 4.96
CA HIS A 518 12.22 9.93 6.37
C HIS A 518 13.65 9.79 6.92
N LEU A 519 14.49 9.10 6.18
CA LEU A 519 15.89 8.85 6.53
C LEU A 519 16.70 10.17 6.55
N ARG A 520 16.48 11.08 5.58
CA ARG A 520 17.07 12.43 5.60
C ARG A 520 16.64 13.25 6.81
N ARG A 521 15.35 13.23 7.18
CA ARG A 521 14.87 13.94 8.38
C ARG A 521 15.58 13.45 9.64
N MET A 522 15.82 12.14 9.74
CA MET A 522 16.58 11.56 10.85
C MET A 522 18.04 12.06 10.86
N LEU A 523 18.71 12.12 9.71
CA LEU A 523 20.06 12.72 9.62
C LEU A 523 20.08 14.19 10.04
N VAL A 524 19.09 14.99 9.60
CA VAL A 524 18.99 16.41 10.01
C VAL A 524 18.86 16.55 11.53
N VAL A 525 18.09 15.65 12.17
CA VAL A 525 17.95 15.63 13.64
C VAL A 525 19.30 15.33 14.31
N LEU A 526 20.06 14.34 13.81
CA LEU A 526 21.38 14.01 14.34
C LEU A 526 22.40 15.13 14.08
N ALA A 527 22.42 15.71 12.89
CA ALA A 527 23.37 16.76 12.48
C ALA A 527 23.22 18.04 13.32
N ARG A 528 22.01 18.35 13.80
CA ARG A 528 21.76 19.49 14.70
C ARG A 528 22.32 19.28 16.11
N ASN A 529 22.78 18.08 16.45
CA ASN A 529 23.35 17.76 17.76
C ASN A 529 24.64 16.94 17.56
N PRO A 530 25.81 17.62 17.39
CA PRO A 530 27.07 16.94 17.10
C PRO A 530 27.47 15.86 18.12
N PRO A 531 27.30 16.06 19.45
CA PRO A 531 27.52 14.99 20.43
C PRO A 531 26.64 13.76 20.22
N LEU A 532 25.35 13.96 19.90
CA LEU A 532 24.41 12.86 19.64
C LEU A 532 24.76 12.09 18.35
N CYS A 533 25.23 12.82 17.33
CA CYS A 533 25.74 12.27 16.08
C CYS A 533 26.97 11.38 16.31
N GLU A 534 27.94 11.87 17.09
CA GLU A 534 29.13 11.12 17.52
C GLU A 534 28.75 9.84 18.28
N ALA A 535 27.87 9.97 19.26
CA ALA A 535 27.41 8.84 20.06
C ALA A 535 26.74 7.74 19.20
N MET A 536 25.90 8.14 18.24
CA MET A 536 25.28 7.19 17.31
C MET A 536 26.33 6.50 16.42
N ARG A 537 27.31 7.24 15.91
CA ARG A 537 28.37 6.70 15.06
C ARG A 537 29.25 5.71 15.81
N GLU A 538 29.71 6.06 17.02
CA GLU A 538 30.53 5.14 17.82
C GLU A 538 29.74 3.88 18.18
N HIS A 539 28.45 4.01 18.50
CA HIS A 539 27.58 2.88 18.78
C HIS A 539 27.45 1.93 17.58
N LEU A 540 27.25 2.45 16.37
CA LEU A 540 27.18 1.63 15.15
C LEU A 540 28.49 0.89 14.86
N ARG A 541 29.64 1.56 15.03
CA ARG A 541 30.97 1.01 14.74
C ARG A 541 31.46 -0.01 15.76
N THR A 542 31.29 0.30 17.05
CA THR A 542 31.93 -0.44 18.15
C THR A 542 30.97 -1.28 18.97
N ARG A 543 29.66 -1.12 18.75
CA ARG A 543 28.59 -1.69 19.60
C ARG A 543 28.73 -1.32 21.09
N ARG A 544 29.45 -0.24 21.39
CA ARG A 544 29.59 0.28 22.76
C ARG A 544 28.28 0.87 23.25
N THR A 545 28.13 0.84 24.56
CA THR A 545 27.02 1.44 25.28
C THR A 545 26.96 2.94 25.00
N VAL A 546 25.78 3.43 24.65
CA VAL A 546 25.53 4.87 24.50
C VAL A 546 25.42 5.51 25.88
N ALA A 547 25.89 6.74 26.07
CA ALA A 547 25.66 7.48 27.30
C ALA A 547 24.14 7.59 27.60
N THR A 548 23.74 7.51 28.87
CA THR A 548 22.33 7.43 29.27
C THR A 548 21.46 8.55 28.67
N ALA A 549 21.94 9.79 28.71
CA ALA A 549 21.20 10.93 28.16
C ALA A 549 21.00 10.82 26.63
N ASP A 550 22.03 10.40 25.90
CA ASP A 550 21.99 10.25 24.45
C ASP A 550 21.17 9.04 24.01
N PHE A 551 21.24 7.94 24.75
CA PHE A 551 20.39 6.76 24.54
C PHE A 551 18.91 7.15 24.52
N TYR A 552 18.44 7.86 25.54
CA TYR A 552 17.04 8.25 25.64
C TYR A 552 16.64 9.31 24.59
N ARG A 553 17.56 10.20 24.20
CA ARG A 553 17.34 11.13 23.07
C ARG A 553 17.18 10.40 21.74
N LEU A 554 18.05 9.41 21.46
CA LEU A 554 17.97 8.57 20.26
C LEU A 554 16.74 7.67 20.26
N ARG A 555 16.35 7.13 21.43
CA ARG A 555 15.13 6.35 21.62
C ARG A 555 13.86 7.18 21.36
N ARG A 556 13.80 8.41 21.88
CA ARG A 556 12.72 9.39 21.60
C ARG A 556 12.59 9.67 20.11
N ALA A 557 13.72 9.89 19.43
CA ALA A 557 13.78 10.11 18.00
C ALA A 557 13.35 8.87 17.17
N GLY A 558 13.17 7.72 17.83
CA GLY A 558 12.80 6.45 17.19
C GLY A 558 13.98 5.72 16.55
N ILE A 559 15.21 6.20 16.75
CA ILE A 559 16.42 5.68 16.10
C ILE A 559 16.90 4.41 16.80
N LEU A 560 16.91 4.42 18.14
CA LEU A 560 17.26 3.27 18.98
C LEU A 560 16.04 2.64 19.66
N VAL A 561 16.21 1.38 20.05
CA VAL A 561 15.34 0.62 20.95
C VAL A 561 16.18 -0.06 22.03
N GLY A 562 15.53 -0.58 23.08
CA GLY A 562 16.16 -1.19 24.25
C GLY A 562 15.52 -0.73 25.55
N GLY A 563 15.56 -1.54 26.60
CA GLY A 563 15.09 -1.16 27.94
C GLY A 563 16.06 -0.22 28.66
N SER A 564 17.36 -0.34 28.34
CA SER A 564 18.45 0.41 28.95
C SER A 564 19.54 0.76 27.92
N PRO A 565 20.49 1.65 28.26
CA PRO A 565 21.64 1.92 27.38
C PRO A 565 22.48 0.69 27.03
N LEU A 566 22.50 -0.35 27.88
CA LEU A 566 23.20 -1.61 27.63
C LEU A 566 22.49 -2.48 26.58
N GLU A 567 21.17 -2.36 26.49
CA GLU A 567 20.34 -3.05 25.50
C GLU A 567 20.12 -2.22 24.23
N ALA A 568 20.80 -1.07 24.13
CA ALA A 568 20.66 -0.15 23.03
C ALA A 568 21.03 -0.84 21.71
N ARG A 569 20.11 -0.75 20.75
CA ARG A 569 20.34 -1.21 19.37
C ARG A 569 19.57 -0.33 18.39
N PRO A 570 20.03 -0.22 17.13
CA PRO A 570 19.22 0.38 16.07
C PRO A 570 17.84 -0.25 16.03
N ARG A 571 16.80 0.57 15.86
CA ARG A 571 15.40 0.10 15.84
C ARG A 571 15.19 -0.98 14.77
N CYS A 572 15.81 -0.82 13.60
CA CYS A 572 15.69 -1.74 12.49
C CYS A 572 16.98 -1.77 11.64
N ARG A 573 17.11 -2.80 10.79
CA ARG A 573 18.24 -2.97 9.87
C ARG A 573 18.38 -1.79 8.91
N LEU A 574 17.26 -1.29 8.38
CA LEU A 574 17.22 -0.11 7.51
C LEU A 574 17.96 1.09 8.11
N TYR A 575 17.71 1.39 9.39
CA TYR A 575 18.37 2.52 10.05
C TYR A 575 19.85 2.27 10.28
N ALA A 576 20.23 1.04 10.66
CA ALA A 576 21.62 0.69 10.86
C ALA A 576 22.44 0.86 9.57
N GLU A 577 21.95 0.31 8.45
CA GLU A 577 22.64 0.36 7.15
C GLU A 577 22.73 1.80 6.62
N TYR A 578 21.63 2.55 6.66
CA TYR A 578 21.61 3.93 6.21
C TYR A 578 22.53 4.84 7.06
N LEU A 579 22.40 4.79 8.38
CA LEU A 579 23.19 5.66 9.26
C LEU A 579 24.68 5.30 9.22
N GLN A 580 25.04 4.02 9.13
CA GLN A 580 26.45 3.62 8.98
C GLN A 580 27.07 4.28 7.73
N ARG A 581 26.39 4.17 6.57
CA ARG A 581 26.86 4.75 5.31
C ARG A 581 27.09 6.26 5.39
N HIS A 582 26.16 6.99 6.01
CA HIS A 582 26.20 8.46 6.01
C HIS A 582 27.07 9.04 7.13
N LEU A 583 27.11 8.41 8.31
CA LEU A 583 27.91 8.93 9.43
C LEU A 583 29.41 8.68 9.23
N ASP A 584 29.80 7.63 8.52
CA ASP A 584 31.21 7.38 8.17
C ASP A 584 31.72 8.39 7.12
N ALA A 585 30.88 8.79 6.15
CA ALA A 585 31.24 9.73 5.09
C ALA A 585 31.53 11.16 5.58
N VAL A 586 30.90 11.59 6.69
CA VAL A 586 31.13 12.92 7.32
C VAL A 586 32.57 13.07 7.81
N GLN A 587 33.25 11.97 8.14
CA GLN A 587 34.66 11.99 8.57
C GLN A 587 35.62 12.15 7.38
N SER A 588 35.32 11.56 6.22
CA SER A 588 36.15 11.69 5.02
C SER A 588 36.22 13.13 4.51
N ALA A 589 35.11 13.88 4.61
CA ALA A 589 35.08 15.29 4.23
C ALA A 589 35.78 16.21 5.24
N ALA A 590 35.68 15.91 6.54
CA ALA A 590 36.34 16.70 7.59
C ALA A 590 37.86 16.46 7.70
N THR A 591 38.33 15.26 7.34
CA THR A 591 39.77 14.91 7.39
C THR A 591 40.55 15.42 6.17
N VAL A 592 39.87 15.70 5.05
CA VAL A 592 40.49 16.26 3.82
C VAL A 592 40.57 17.79 3.87
N ALA A 593 39.82 18.44 4.77
CA ALA A 593 39.79 19.89 4.96
C ALA A 593 40.61 20.37 6.19
N GLY A 594 41.32 19.47 6.87
CA GLY A 594 42.10 19.73 8.08
C GLY A 594 43.59 19.85 7.84
#